data_AF-A0A146KM12-F1
#
_entry.id   AF-A0A146KM12-F1
#
_cell.length_a   1.000
_cell.length_b   1.000
_cell.length_c   1.000
_cell.angle_alpha   90.00
_cell.angle_beta   90.00
_cell.angle_gamma   90.00
#
_symmetry.space_group_name_H-M   'P 1'
#
loop_
_entity.id
_entity.type
_entity.pdbx_description
1 polymer ?
#
loop_
_entity_poly.entity_id
_entity_poly.type
_entity_poly.pdbx_seq_one_letter_code
_entity_poly.pdbx_strand_id
1 'polypeptide(L)'
;ELLQRFETRIEQKQQNVKKDSLPKRAHLKSIEKKPKRLSLVELKIKSNPKYTQFDDINAPNPEQLVQIRSWPNTVDIPRHWRQNKGVFLSQKSKYHNDFKIPRQYLSAALQRKKQVDEYNKKSIQQQARLELKSSENQLYEVFDEDFADQNEYLPFGEVLYQNRLVELKYKYDFVKGEISDRLKSAINHQEGKEYPWDIRIKVLGYE
;
A
#
# COMPACT_ATOMS: atom_id res chain seq x y z
N GLU A 1 28.52 -4.83 -74.22
CA GLU A 1 28.52 -3.94 -73.04
C GLU A 1 27.37 -4.18 -72.05
N LEU A 2 26.10 -4.16 -72.45
CA LEU A 2 24.97 -4.35 -71.51
C LEU A 2 24.95 -5.72 -70.82
N LEU A 3 25.29 -6.79 -71.54
CA LEU A 3 25.39 -8.14 -70.97
C LEU A 3 26.50 -8.26 -69.92
N GLN A 4 27.68 -7.68 -70.19
CA GLN A 4 28.79 -7.62 -69.23
C GLN A 4 28.41 -6.81 -67.97
N ARG A 5 27.64 -5.72 -68.12
CA ARG A 5 27.11 -4.96 -66.99
C ARG A 5 26.07 -5.73 -66.18
N PHE A 6 25.31 -6.62 -66.82
CA PHE A 6 24.36 -7.50 -66.13
C PHE A 6 25.07 -8.62 -65.37
N GLU A 7 26.05 -9.27 -65.98
CA GLU A 7 26.85 -10.34 -65.36
C GLU A 7 27.61 -9.83 -64.14
N THR A 8 28.30 -8.69 -64.27
CA THR A 8 28.97 -8.03 -63.13
C THR A 8 28.02 -7.67 -62.00
N ARG A 9 26.79 -7.26 -62.31
CA ARG A 9 25.77 -6.94 -61.29
C ARG A 9 25.25 -8.21 -60.59
N ILE A 10 25.15 -9.31 -61.32
CA ILE A 10 24.79 -10.63 -60.76
C ILE A 10 25.91 -11.15 -59.86
N GLU A 11 27.17 -11.05 -60.29
CA GLU A 11 28.34 -11.43 -59.49
C GLU A 11 28.45 -10.61 -58.20
N GLN A 12 28.24 -9.28 -58.28
CA GLN A 12 28.18 -8.41 -57.10
C GLN A 12 27.05 -8.80 -56.15
N LYS A 13 25.87 -9.18 -56.68
CA LYS A 13 24.75 -9.67 -55.87
C LYS A 13 25.09 -11.00 -55.20
N GLN A 14 25.72 -11.92 -55.91
CA GLN A 14 26.14 -13.22 -55.37
C GLN A 14 27.25 -13.09 -54.32
N GLN A 15 28.18 -12.15 -54.48
CA GLN A 15 29.20 -11.86 -53.48
C GLN A 15 28.63 -11.23 -52.21
N ASN A 16 27.61 -10.36 -52.32
CA ASN A 16 26.92 -9.79 -51.16
C ASN A 16 26.10 -10.85 -50.40
N VAL A 17 25.40 -11.75 -51.11
CA VAL A 17 24.67 -12.87 -50.47
C VAL A 17 25.63 -13.84 -49.76
N LYS A 18 26.85 -14.04 -50.29
CA LYS A 18 27.90 -14.84 -49.63
C LYS A 18 28.53 -14.15 -48.42
N LYS A 19 28.58 -12.81 -48.38
CA LYS A 19 29.03 -12.06 -47.20
C LYS A 19 28.00 -12.08 -46.06
N ASP A 20 26.70 -12.14 -46.38
CA ASP A 20 25.62 -12.24 -45.39
C ASP A 20 25.39 -13.66 -44.85
N SER A 21 25.92 -14.70 -45.52
CA SER A 21 25.79 -16.11 -45.10
C SER A 21 26.95 -16.65 -44.26
N LEU A 22 28.02 -15.87 -44.06
CA LEU A 22 28.98 -16.12 -42.98
C LEU A 22 28.28 -15.81 -41.65
N PRO A 23 28.24 -16.76 -40.70
CA PRO A 23 27.38 -16.61 -39.55
C PRO A 23 27.83 -15.41 -38.73
N LYS A 24 26.88 -14.53 -38.38
CA LYS A 24 26.96 -13.53 -37.29
C LYS A 24 27.20 -14.18 -35.91
N ARG A 25 28.06 -15.19 -35.83
CA ARG A 25 28.46 -15.92 -34.61
C ARG A 25 29.56 -15.19 -33.83
N ALA A 26 30.18 -14.15 -34.38
CA ALA A 26 31.14 -13.32 -33.66
C ALA A 26 30.46 -12.29 -32.74
N HIS A 27 29.30 -11.75 -33.11
CA HIS A 27 28.55 -10.78 -32.29
C HIS A 27 27.60 -11.40 -31.25
N LEU A 28 27.48 -12.73 -31.21
CA LEU A 28 26.75 -13.45 -30.16
C LEU A 28 27.64 -13.79 -28.95
N LYS A 29 28.95 -13.54 -29.02
CA LYS A 29 29.91 -13.83 -27.94
C LYS A 29 29.94 -12.77 -26.83
N SER A 30 29.24 -11.65 -27.01
CA SER A 30 29.02 -10.62 -25.99
C SER A 30 27.58 -10.59 -25.49
N ILE A 31 26.80 -11.67 -25.69
CA ILE A 31 25.71 -11.95 -24.77
C ILE A 31 26.42 -12.49 -23.54
N GLU A 32 26.80 -11.58 -22.64
CA GLU A 32 27.38 -11.90 -21.35
C GLU A 32 26.70 -13.14 -20.80
N LYS A 33 27.49 -14.18 -20.53
CA LYS A 33 26.99 -15.41 -19.90
C LYS A 33 26.36 -14.96 -18.58
N LYS A 34 25.05 -14.76 -18.60
CA LYS A 34 24.31 -14.38 -17.40
C LYS A 34 24.66 -15.42 -16.34
N PRO A 35 25.06 -15.00 -15.13
CA PRO A 35 25.40 -15.95 -14.09
C PRO A 35 24.27 -16.95 -13.95
N LYS A 36 24.62 -18.24 -13.77
CA LYS A 36 23.64 -19.30 -13.57
C LYS A 36 22.79 -18.92 -12.36
N ARG A 37 21.53 -18.54 -12.61
CA ARG A 37 20.59 -18.17 -11.55
C ARG A 37 20.12 -19.43 -10.84
N LEU A 38 19.98 -19.35 -9.52
CA LEU A 38 19.39 -20.42 -8.71
C LEU A 38 17.91 -20.57 -9.04
N SER A 39 17.39 -21.80 -9.05
CA SER A 39 15.94 -21.98 -9.14
C SER A 39 15.25 -21.57 -7.83
N LEU A 40 13.95 -21.26 -7.88
CA LEU A 40 13.19 -20.90 -6.67
C LEU A 40 13.25 -22.02 -5.62
N VAL A 41 13.16 -23.26 -6.08
CA VAL A 41 13.19 -24.45 -5.23
C VAL A 41 14.57 -24.59 -4.59
N GLU A 42 15.64 -24.46 -5.38
CA GLU A 42 17.00 -24.46 -4.85
C GLU A 42 17.21 -23.37 -3.80
N LEU A 43 16.71 -22.16 -4.05
CA LEU A 43 16.83 -21.06 -3.09
C LEU A 43 16.06 -21.35 -1.80
N LYS A 44 14.86 -21.92 -1.89
CA LYS A 44 14.08 -22.32 -0.70
C LYS A 44 14.71 -23.46 0.10
N ILE A 45 15.46 -24.35 -0.55
CA ILE A 45 16.20 -25.42 0.12
C ILE A 45 17.43 -24.85 0.85
N LYS A 46 18.10 -23.87 0.24
CA LYS A 46 19.35 -23.29 0.77
C LYS A 46 19.15 -22.18 1.80
N SER A 47 18.01 -21.50 1.79
CA SER A 47 17.69 -20.34 2.63
C SER A 47 16.37 -20.53 3.37
N ASN A 48 15.93 -19.55 4.17
CA ASN A 48 14.69 -19.68 4.91
C ASN A 48 13.47 -19.57 3.98
N PRO A 49 12.70 -20.66 3.77
CA PRO A 49 11.64 -20.72 2.76
C PRO A 49 10.46 -19.78 3.05
N LYS A 50 10.31 -19.33 4.30
CA LYS A 50 9.25 -18.39 4.73
C LYS A 50 9.46 -16.98 4.16
N TYR A 51 10.71 -16.56 4.00
CA TYR A 51 11.07 -15.20 3.57
C TYR A 51 11.46 -15.13 2.09
N THR A 52 11.62 -16.28 1.43
CA THR A 52 11.93 -16.37 0.00
C THR A 52 10.74 -15.94 -0.86
N GLN A 53 10.96 -14.93 -1.70
CA GLN A 53 10.03 -14.45 -2.72
C GLN A 53 10.46 -14.90 -4.11
N PHE A 54 9.54 -14.89 -5.07
CA PHE A 54 9.81 -15.36 -6.43
C PHE A 54 10.83 -14.48 -7.19
N ASP A 55 10.90 -13.19 -6.87
CA ASP A 55 11.76 -12.21 -7.53
C ASP A 55 13.20 -12.23 -7.00
N ASP A 56 13.42 -12.86 -5.84
CA ASP A 56 14.75 -12.93 -5.21
C ASP A 56 15.76 -13.66 -6.11
N ILE A 57 15.28 -14.55 -6.99
CA ILE A 57 16.09 -15.28 -8.00
C ILE A 57 16.88 -14.33 -8.92
N ASN A 58 16.37 -13.13 -9.14
CA ASN A 58 16.98 -12.14 -10.03
C ASN A 58 17.99 -11.24 -9.30
N ALA A 59 18.15 -11.39 -7.99
CA ALA A 59 19.11 -10.61 -7.21
C ALA A 59 20.55 -11.06 -7.52
N PRO A 60 21.55 -10.16 -7.40
CA PRO A 60 22.96 -10.50 -7.57
C PRO A 60 23.43 -11.60 -6.60
N ASN A 61 22.96 -11.54 -5.34
CA ASN A 61 23.18 -12.57 -4.35
C ASN A 61 21.85 -12.91 -3.62
N PRO A 62 21.12 -13.95 -4.08
CA PRO A 62 19.80 -14.26 -3.54
C PRO A 62 19.86 -14.88 -2.14
N GLU A 63 20.92 -15.65 -1.83
CA GLU A 63 21.07 -16.30 -0.51
C GLU A 63 21.27 -15.25 0.59
N GLN A 64 22.18 -14.30 0.37
CA GLN A 64 22.41 -13.19 1.31
C GLN A 64 21.19 -12.27 1.45
N LEU A 65 20.48 -12.00 0.36
CA LEU A 65 19.29 -11.17 0.39
C LEU A 65 18.20 -11.78 1.29
N VAL A 66 17.97 -13.09 1.19
CA VAL A 66 17.00 -13.78 2.06
C VAL A 66 17.51 -13.82 3.50
N GLN A 67 18.82 -13.98 3.73
CA GLN A 67 19.39 -13.91 5.08
C GLN A 67 19.13 -12.55 5.74
N ILE A 68 19.40 -11.44 5.05
CA ILE A 68 19.14 -10.09 5.56
C ILE A 68 17.65 -9.92 5.87
N ARG A 69 16.76 -10.39 4.99
CA ARG A 69 15.31 -10.33 5.22
C ARG A 69 14.83 -11.17 6.41
N SER A 70 15.57 -12.22 6.75
CA SER A 70 15.23 -13.11 7.87
C SER A 70 15.72 -12.61 9.23
N TRP A 71 16.48 -11.52 9.28
CA TRP A 71 16.98 -10.97 10.53
C TRP A 71 15.84 -10.42 11.41
N PRO A 72 15.99 -10.48 12.75
CA PRO A 72 14.99 -9.91 13.65
C PRO A 72 14.89 -8.40 13.42
N ASN A 73 13.67 -7.87 13.56
CA ASN A 73 13.38 -6.45 13.43
C ASN A 73 13.66 -5.83 12.05
N THR A 74 13.85 -6.62 11.00
CA THR A 74 13.89 -6.10 9.64
C THR A 74 12.48 -5.90 9.09
N VAL A 75 12.23 -4.72 8.53
CA VAL A 75 10.96 -4.39 7.88
C VAL A 75 11.05 -4.71 6.40
N ASP A 76 10.06 -5.46 5.90
CA ASP A 76 10.00 -5.84 4.49
C ASP A 76 9.72 -4.65 3.57
N ILE A 77 10.14 -4.81 2.31
CA ILE A 77 9.89 -3.83 1.25
C ILE A 77 8.36 -3.75 0.99
N PRO A 78 7.77 -2.55 0.95
CA PRO A 78 6.33 -2.38 0.73
C PRO A 78 5.85 -3.01 -0.58
N ARG A 79 4.77 -3.81 -0.56
CA ARG A 79 4.26 -4.59 -1.73
C ARG A 79 4.02 -3.78 -3.01
N HIS A 80 3.77 -2.48 -2.90
CA HIS A 80 3.46 -1.62 -4.05
C HIS A 80 4.68 -1.30 -4.93
N TRP A 81 5.91 -1.65 -4.53
CA TRP A 81 7.12 -1.37 -5.30
C TRP A 81 7.10 -1.96 -6.73
N ARG A 82 6.40 -3.08 -6.94
CA ARG A 82 6.25 -3.73 -8.26
C ARG A 82 5.09 -3.18 -9.09
N GLN A 83 4.29 -2.29 -8.50
CA GLN A 83 3.08 -1.80 -9.15
C GLN A 83 3.41 -0.55 -9.96
N ASN A 84 3.09 -0.57 -11.25
CA ASN A 84 3.23 0.61 -12.12
C ASN A 84 2.16 1.68 -11.87
N LYS A 85 1.24 1.44 -10.93
CA LYS A 85 0.24 2.41 -10.50
C LYS A 85 0.87 3.28 -9.42
N GLY A 86 0.78 4.60 -9.55
CA GLY A 86 1.22 5.51 -8.49
C GLY A 86 0.56 5.12 -7.16
N VAL A 87 1.35 5.05 -6.08
CA VAL A 87 1.02 4.40 -4.79
C VAL A 87 -0.36 4.80 -4.24
N PHE A 88 -0.79 6.04 -4.48
CA PHE A 88 -2.05 6.59 -3.99
C PHE A 88 -2.99 7.10 -5.10
N LEU A 89 -2.63 6.90 -6.38
CA LEU A 89 -3.30 7.57 -7.49
C LEU A 89 -4.72 7.04 -7.72
N SER A 90 -4.95 5.74 -7.55
CA SER A 90 -6.28 5.13 -7.80
C SER A 90 -7.29 5.33 -6.67
N GLN A 91 -6.92 6.03 -5.59
CA GLN A 91 -7.72 6.14 -4.37
C GLN A 91 -7.92 7.56 -3.85
N LYS A 92 -7.33 8.57 -4.49
CA LYS A 92 -7.46 9.99 -4.09
C LYS A 92 -8.91 10.45 -3.87
N SER A 93 -9.89 9.93 -4.63
CA SER A 93 -11.26 10.43 -4.59
C SER A 93 -12.23 9.67 -3.67
N LYS A 94 -11.97 8.39 -3.36
CA LYS A 94 -12.93 7.55 -2.61
C LYS A 94 -12.75 7.59 -1.09
N TYR A 95 -11.58 7.97 -0.61
CA TYR A 95 -11.20 7.83 0.80
C TYR A 95 -10.78 9.14 1.48
N HIS A 96 -11.00 10.28 0.83
CA HIS A 96 -10.86 11.57 1.49
C HIS A 96 -12.07 11.80 2.39
N ASN A 97 -12.13 11.10 3.52
CA ASN A 97 -12.95 11.56 4.62
C ASN A 97 -12.38 12.92 5.04
N ASP A 98 -13.27 13.89 5.31
CA ASP A 98 -12.85 15.15 5.89
C ASP A 98 -12.04 14.89 7.16
N PHE A 99 -11.06 15.76 7.41
CA PHE A 99 -10.22 15.66 8.58
C PHE A 99 -11.11 15.67 9.83
N LYS A 100 -11.08 14.57 10.60
CA LYS A 100 -11.78 14.47 11.86
C LYS A 100 -10.87 14.99 12.95
N ILE A 101 -11.33 16.05 13.61
CA ILE A 101 -10.67 16.60 14.78
C ILE A 101 -10.72 15.53 15.89
N PRO A 102 -9.60 15.24 16.58
CA PRO A 102 -9.59 14.34 17.71
C PRO A 102 -10.62 14.74 18.77
N ARG A 103 -11.16 13.77 19.51
CA ARG A 103 -12.26 14.01 20.46
C ARG A 103 -11.94 15.09 21.49
N GLN A 104 -10.69 15.15 21.93
CA GLN A 104 -10.20 16.14 22.89
C GLN A 104 -10.43 17.57 22.42
N TYR A 105 -10.07 17.86 21.17
CA TYR A 105 -10.21 19.21 20.60
C TYR A 105 -11.60 19.47 19.98
N LEU A 106 -12.50 18.49 20.01
CA LEU A 106 -13.80 18.61 19.33
C LEU A 106 -14.65 19.72 19.94
N SER A 107 -14.67 19.84 21.26
CA SER A 107 -15.42 20.87 22.00
C SER A 107 -14.93 22.28 21.64
N ALA A 108 -13.63 22.52 21.79
CA ALA A 108 -12.98 23.79 21.49
C ALA A 108 -13.12 24.16 20.01
N ALA A 109 -12.93 23.19 19.11
CA ALA A 109 -13.10 23.42 17.67
C ALA A 109 -14.55 23.78 17.30
N LEU A 110 -15.54 23.14 17.92
CA LEU A 110 -16.96 23.47 17.70
C LEU A 110 -17.30 24.87 18.22
N GLN A 111 -16.75 25.28 19.36
CA GLN A 111 -16.91 26.63 19.88
C GLN A 111 -16.28 27.68 18.93
N ARG A 112 -15.05 27.43 18.47
CA ARG A 112 -14.38 28.31 17.51
C ARG A 112 -15.14 28.40 16.19
N LYS A 113 -15.68 27.28 15.69
CA LYS A 113 -16.53 27.27 14.50
C LYS A 113 -17.76 28.16 14.68
N LYS A 114 -18.46 28.08 15.82
CA LYS A 114 -19.59 28.96 16.13
C LYS A 114 -19.18 30.44 16.14
N GLN A 115 -18.05 30.79 16.75
CA GLN A 115 -17.54 32.16 16.77
C GLN A 115 -17.23 32.68 15.35
N VAL A 116 -16.62 31.85 14.51
CA VAL A 116 -16.34 32.18 13.10
C VAL A 116 -17.64 32.34 12.31
N ASP A 117 -18.61 31.46 12.50
CA ASP A 117 -19.92 31.54 11.83
C ASP A 117 -20.69 32.81 12.26
N GLU A 118 -20.59 33.24 13.52
CA GLU A 118 -21.15 34.50 14.00
C GLU A 118 -20.40 35.72 13.46
N TYR A 119 -19.07 35.65 13.33
CA TYR A 119 -18.26 36.71 12.70
C TYR A 119 -18.61 36.87 11.22
N ASN A 120 -18.78 35.76 10.49
CA ASN A 120 -19.12 35.76 9.06
C ASN A 120 -20.53 36.31 8.76
N LYS A 121 -21.45 36.28 9.74
CA LYS A 121 -22.78 36.88 9.60
C LYS A 121 -22.78 38.42 9.74
N LYS A 122 -21.71 39.01 10.27
CA LYS A 122 -21.60 40.47 10.47
C LYS A 122 -21.29 41.18 9.15
N SER A 123 -21.66 42.45 9.06
CA SER A 123 -21.31 43.29 7.91
C SER A 123 -19.79 43.53 7.83
N ILE A 124 -19.25 43.73 6.64
CA ILE A 124 -17.83 43.98 6.37
C ILE A 124 -17.27 45.12 7.24
N GLN A 125 -18.06 46.18 7.47
CA GLN A 125 -17.66 47.29 8.35
C GLN A 125 -17.54 46.88 9.83
N GLN A 126 -18.38 45.96 10.29
CA GLN A 126 -18.34 45.44 11.65
C GLN A 126 -17.18 44.45 11.84
N GLN A 127 -16.88 43.65 10.81
CA GLN A 127 -15.73 42.76 10.76
C GLN A 127 -14.40 43.53 10.90
N ALA A 128 -14.21 44.59 10.10
CA ALA A 128 -13.01 45.43 10.16
C ALA A 128 -12.80 46.08 11.54
N ARG A 129 -13.88 46.49 12.23
CA ARG A 129 -13.81 47.04 13.59
C ARG A 129 -13.42 46.02 14.65
N LEU A 130 -13.77 44.74 14.45
CA LEU A 130 -13.44 43.66 15.37
C LEU A 130 -11.99 43.21 15.21
N GLU A 131 -11.46 43.18 13.98
CA GLU A 131 -10.05 42.88 13.71
C GLU A 131 -9.12 43.91 14.38
N LEU A 132 -9.48 45.19 14.32
CA LEU A 132 -8.76 46.28 15.01
C LEU A 132 -8.79 46.16 16.55
N LYS A 133 -9.73 45.39 17.12
CA LYS A 133 -9.92 45.21 18.56
C LYS A 133 -9.42 43.87 19.09
N SER A 134 -8.98 42.96 18.21
CA SER A 134 -8.51 41.63 18.63
C SER A 134 -7.20 41.77 19.40
N SER A 135 -7.21 41.42 20.70
CA SER A 135 -6.00 41.31 21.51
C SER A 135 -5.33 39.93 21.28
N GLU A 136 -4.01 39.90 21.27
CA GLU A 136 -3.19 38.68 21.01
C GLU A 136 -3.45 37.54 22.03
N ASN A 137 -4.05 37.84 23.17
CA ASN A 137 -4.17 36.92 24.31
C ASN A 137 -5.21 35.80 24.13
N GLN A 138 -6.13 35.90 23.17
CA GLN A 138 -7.20 34.90 22.98
C GLN A 138 -6.71 33.55 22.42
N LEU A 139 -5.46 33.48 21.94
CA LEU A 139 -4.92 32.24 21.37
C LEU A 139 -4.43 31.25 22.42
N TYR A 140 -4.13 31.70 23.65
CA TYR A 140 -3.44 30.88 24.65
C TYR A 140 -4.39 30.09 25.57
N GLU A 141 -5.65 30.52 25.72
CA GLU A 141 -6.60 29.92 26.68
C GLU A 141 -7.07 28.49 26.32
N VAL A 142 -6.78 27.99 25.12
CA VAL A 142 -7.27 26.68 24.63
C VAL A 142 -6.29 25.55 24.96
N PHE A 143 -5.06 25.85 25.37
CA PHE A 143 -3.98 24.87 25.52
C PHE A 143 -3.82 24.27 26.93
N ASP A 144 -4.70 24.60 27.87
CA ASP A 144 -4.58 24.13 29.27
C ASP A 144 -5.26 22.76 29.53
N GLU A 145 -5.91 22.16 28.53
CA GLU A 145 -6.50 20.82 28.68
C GLU A 145 -5.42 19.73 28.52
N ASP A 146 -5.27 18.87 29.54
CA ASP A 146 -4.27 17.80 29.63
C ASP A 146 -4.10 17.01 28.31
N PHE A 147 -2.91 17.14 27.71
CA PHE A 147 -2.48 16.45 26.50
C PHE A 147 -2.18 14.96 26.74
N ALA A 148 -3.12 14.22 27.29
CA ALA A 148 -3.01 12.76 27.30
C ALA A 148 -3.09 12.29 25.84
N ASP A 149 -1.98 11.77 25.30
CA ASP A 149 -1.91 11.34 23.90
C ASP A 149 -2.85 10.14 23.68
N GLN A 150 -4.07 10.40 23.20
CA GLN A 150 -5.08 9.37 22.89
C GLN A 150 -4.99 8.89 21.44
N ASN A 151 -3.90 9.23 20.75
CA ASN A 151 -3.71 8.85 19.36
C ASN A 151 -3.31 7.37 19.26
N GLU A 152 -3.92 6.69 18.30
CA GLU A 152 -3.55 5.32 17.95
C GLU A 152 -2.29 5.35 17.07
N TYR A 153 -1.20 4.78 17.57
CA TYR A 153 0.04 4.62 16.82
C TYR A 153 0.10 3.24 16.16
N LEU A 154 0.75 3.19 15.00
CA LEU A 154 1.08 1.92 14.35
C LEU A 154 2.24 1.26 15.10
N PRO A 155 2.16 -0.05 15.39
CA PRO A 155 3.27 -0.77 16.01
C PRO A 155 4.46 -0.89 15.05
N PHE A 156 5.63 -1.17 15.62
CA PHE A 156 6.86 -1.34 14.85
C PHE A 156 6.71 -2.43 13.77
N GLY A 157 7.20 -2.14 12.56
CA GLY A 157 7.15 -3.04 11.42
C GLY A 157 5.88 -2.97 10.59
N GLU A 158 4.87 -2.19 11.01
CA GLU A 158 3.72 -1.92 10.16
C GLU A 158 4.02 -0.88 9.10
N VAL A 159 3.76 -1.25 7.85
CA VAL A 159 3.96 -0.39 6.67
C VAL A 159 2.62 0.08 6.16
N LEU A 160 2.50 1.40 5.94
CA LEU A 160 1.35 1.98 5.26
C LEU A 160 1.36 1.60 3.78
N TYR A 161 0.38 0.80 3.36
CA TYR A 161 0.07 0.54 1.96
C TYR A 161 -1.35 0.99 1.64
N GLN A 162 -1.65 1.04 0.35
CA GLN A 162 -2.87 1.61 -0.21
C GLN A 162 -4.17 1.23 0.52
N ASN A 163 -4.40 -0.06 0.81
CA ASN A 163 -5.64 -0.53 1.48
C ASN A 163 -5.52 -0.67 3.00
N ARG A 164 -4.41 -0.24 3.60
CA ARG A 164 -4.12 -0.50 5.01
C ARG A 164 -5.19 0.05 5.95
N LEU A 165 -5.65 1.27 5.70
CA LEU A 165 -6.64 1.96 6.53
C LEU A 165 -8.02 1.30 6.49
N VAL A 166 -8.35 0.56 5.42
CA VAL A 166 -9.63 -0.16 5.31
C VAL A 166 -9.59 -1.47 6.09
N GLU A 167 -8.46 -2.18 6.02
CA GLU A 167 -8.30 -3.49 6.64
C GLU A 167 -8.23 -3.42 8.18
N LEU A 168 -7.64 -2.34 8.74
CA LEU A 168 -7.55 -2.14 10.18
C LEU A 168 -8.93 -2.16 10.87
N LYS A 169 -9.95 -1.57 10.23
CA LYS A 169 -11.30 -1.47 10.80
C LYS A 169 -11.97 -2.82 11.06
N TYR A 170 -11.63 -3.86 10.31
CA TYR A 170 -12.31 -5.16 10.42
C TYR A 170 -11.53 -6.18 11.27
N LYS A 171 -10.29 -5.91 11.65
CA LYS A 171 -9.45 -6.93 12.30
C LYS A 171 -9.70 -7.03 13.81
N TYR A 172 -10.09 -5.93 14.45
CA TYR A 172 -10.21 -5.84 15.91
C TYR A 172 -11.65 -5.90 16.43
N ASP A 173 -12.64 -5.76 15.54
CA ASP A 173 -14.04 -5.60 15.93
C ASP A 173 -14.80 -6.93 16.13
N PHE A 174 -14.20 -8.08 15.78
CA PHE A 174 -14.90 -9.36 15.79
C PHE A 174 -14.28 -10.34 16.79
N VAL A 175 -15.05 -10.69 17.82
CA VAL A 175 -14.74 -11.72 18.81
C VAL A 175 -15.60 -12.95 18.53
N LYS A 176 -15.01 -14.15 18.60
CA LYS A 176 -15.75 -15.40 18.41
C LYS A 176 -16.82 -15.54 19.50
N GLY A 177 -18.04 -15.89 19.12
CA GLY A 177 -19.17 -16.10 20.04
C GLY A 177 -19.98 -14.83 20.31
N GLU A 178 -19.44 -13.64 20.06
CA GLU A 178 -20.19 -12.39 20.15
C GLU A 178 -20.69 -11.96 18.79
N ILE A 179 -21.98 -11.63 18.72
CA ILE A 179 -22.65 -11.24 17.49
C ILE A 179 -23.19 -9.83 17.67
N SER A 180 -22.84 -8.92 16.77
CA SER A 180 -23.38 -7.56 16.78
C SER A 180 -24.91 -7.55 16.63
N ASP A 181 -25.57 -6.57 17.25
CA ASP A 181 -27.04 -6.47 17.20
C ASP A 181 -27.57 -6.23 15.77
N ARG A 182 -26.73 -5.60 14.93
CA ARG A 182 -26.98 -5.50 13.49
C ARG A 182 -27.08 -6.87 12.83
N LEU A 183 -26.17 -7.78 13.16
CA LEU A 183 -26.16 -9.13 12.61
C LEU A 183 -27.26 -9.99 13.23
N LYS A 184 -27.55 -9.87 14.53
CA LYS A 184 -28.71 -10.52 15.18
C LYS A 184 -30.02 -10.13 14.49
N SER A 185 -30.22 -8.84 14.24
CA SER A 185 -31.38 -8.32 13.50
C SER A 185 -31.43 -8.86 12.08
N ALA A 186 -30.30 -8.93 11.36
CA ALA A 186 -30.26 -9.48 10.00
C ALA A 186 -30.61 -10.98 9.93
N ILE A 187 -30.28 -11.73 10.99
CA ILE A 187 -30.59 -13.16 11.13
C ILE A 187 -32.01 -13.36 11.69
N ASN A 188 -32.72 -12.28 12.07
CA ASN A 188 -33.99 -12.32 12.80
C ASN A 188 -33.90 -13.16 14.08
N HIS A 189 -32.75 -13.12 14.74
CA HIS A 189 -32.52 -13.85 15.97
C HIS A 189 -33.23 -13.18 17.15
N GLN A 190 -33.98 -13.98 17.92
CA GLN A 190 -34.65 -13.52 19.14
C GLN A 190 -33.72 -13.74 20.34
N GLU A 191 -33.63 -12.76 21.24
CA GLU A 191 -32.82 -12.88 22.46
C GLU A 191 -33.19 -14.13 23.27
N GLY A 192 -32.19 -14.91 23.67
CA GLY A 192 -32.36 -16.13 24.46
C GLY A 192 -32.64 -17.41 23.68
N LYS A 193 -32.73 -17.36 22.34
CA LYS A 193 -32.78 -18.58 21.52
C LYS A 193 -31.37 -19.06 21.18
N GLU A 194 -31.23 -20.35 20.91
CA GLU A 194 -29.99 -20.90 20.37
C GLU A 194 -29.84 -20.49 18.90
N TYR A 195 -28.60 -20.32 18.44
CA TYR A 195 -28.32 -20.04 17.04
C TYR A 195 -28.46 -21.32 16.19
N PRO A 196 -28.78 -21.19 14.88
CA PRO A 196 -28.96 -22.36 14.00
C PRO A 196 -27.76 -23.30 13.93
N TRP A 197 -26.53 -22.76 14.07
CA TRP A 197 -25.30 -23.56 14.08
C TRP A 197 -25.01 -24.23 15.43
N ASP A 198 -25.61 -23.78 16.54
CA ASP A 198 -25.43 -24.40 17.86
C ASP A 198 -25.92 -25.86 17.85
N ILE A 199 -26.97 -26.15 17.08
CA ILE A 199 -27.47 -27.51 16.85
C ILE A 199 -26.37 -28.39 16.24
N ARG A 200 -25.62 -27.86 15.27
CA ARG A 200 -24.52 -28.60 14.63
C ARG A 200 -23.33 -28.76 15.56
N ILE A 201 -23.01 -27.73 16.34
CA ILE A 201 -21.93 -27.78 17.33
C ILE A 201 -22.21 -28.84 18.40
N LYS A 202 -23.46 -28.98 18.85
CA LYS A 202 -23.84 -30.04 19.79
C LYS A 202 -23.62 -31.45 19.24
N VAL A 203 -23.76 -31.64 17.93
CA VAL A 203 -23.59 -32.94 17.26
C VAL A 203 -22.13 -33.22 16.93
N LEU A 204 -21.40 -32.21 16.43
CA LEU A 204 -20.03 -32.36 15.94
C LEU A 204 -18.98 -32.16 17.04
N GLY A 205 -19.35 -31.54 18.16
CA GLY A 205 -18.42 -31.01 19.15
C GLY A 205 -18.02 -29.57 18.86
N TYR A 206 -17.46 -28.91 19.87
CA TYR A 206 -16.80 -27.61 19.71
C TYR A 206 -15.47 -27.82 18.97
N GLU A 207 -15.13 -26.91 18.06
CA GLU A 207 -13.73 -26.76 17.60
C GLU A 207 -12.84 -26.16 18.68
#